data_AF-A0A560V8P3-F1
#
_entry.id   AF-A0A560V8P3-F1
#
_cell.length_a   1.000
_cell.length_b   1.000
_cell.length_c   1.000
_cell.angle_alpha   90.00
_cell.angle_beta   90.00
_cell.angle_gamma   90.00
#
_symmetry.space_group_name_H-M   'P 1'
#
loop_
_entity.id
_entity.type
_entity.pdbx_description
1 polymer ?
#
loop_
_entity_poly.entity_id
_entity_poly.type
_entity_poly.pdbx_seq_one_letter_code
_entity_poly.pdbx_strand_id
1 'polypeptide(L)' 'MKSSSNEAIERFRLGAIASLLDGAHAPQRAALVLALIAGFQMMRQMIGLSPPAGVGRQMRIDTLAPLFERLLS' A
#
# COMPACT_ATOMS: atom_id res chain seq x y z
N MET A 1 11.18 7.59 18.27
CA MET A 1 11.10 8.97 17.73
C MET A 1 10.73 8.86 16.26
N LYS A 2 9.48 9.15 15.87
CA LYS A 2 9.11 9.18 14.44
C LYS A 2 9.80 10.42 13.81
N SER A 3 10.51 10.23 12.70
CA SER A 3 11.18 11.31 11.96
C SER A 3 10.13 12.21 11.29
N SER A 4 10.39 13.52 11.21
CA SER A 4 9.53 14.53 10.54
C SER A 4 9.18 14.16 9.08
N SER A 5 10.06 13.41 8.39
CA SER A 5 9.76 12.86 7.06
C SER A 5 8.66 11.80 7.07
N ASN A 6 8.54 10.98 8.12
CA ASN A 6 7.49 9.97 8.21
C ASN A 6 6.12 10.62 8.42
N GLU A 7 6.04 11.68 9.21
CA GLU A 7 4.81 12.46 9.40
C GLU A 7 4.40 13.22 8.14
N ALA A 8 5.35 13.75 7.37
CA ALA A 8 5.07 14.42 6.10
C ALA A 8 4.61 13.43 5.01
N ILE A 9 5.22 12.24 4.95
CA ILE A 9 4.79 11.17 4.04
C ILE A 9 3.40 10.65 4.45
N GLU A 10 3.15 10.44 5.76
CA GLU A 10 1.82 10.11 6.28
C GLU A 10 0.82 11.19 5.86
N ARG A 11 0.99 12.46 6.25
CA ARG A 11 0.00 13.51 5.95
C ARG A 11 -0.24 13.73 4.45
N PHE A 12 0.81 13.78 3.62
CA PHE A 12 0.66 14.19 2.22
C PHE A 12 0.25 13.02 1.31
N ARG A 13 0.74 11.79 1.55
CA ARG A 13 0.33 10.62 0.76
C ARG A 13 -0.98 10.00 1.27
N LEU A 14 -1.23 9.98 2.59
CA LEU A 14 -2.52 9.52 3.12
C LEU A 14 -3.63 10.46 2.71
N GLY A 15 -3.39 11.78 2.77
CA GLY A 15 -4.41 12.77 2.41
C GLY A 15 -4.92 12.59 0.97
N ALA A 16 -4.01 12.40 0.01
CA ALA A 16 -4.37 12.23 -1.40
C ALA A 16 -5.07 10.88 -1.69
N ILE A 17 -4.68 9.79 -1.03
CA ILE A 17 -5.35 8.49 -1.20
C ILE A 17 -6.69 8.45 -0.45
N ALA A 18 -6.75 9.00 0.76
CA ALA A 18 -7.98 9.11 1.52
C ALA A 18 -9.02 9.99 0.83
N SER A 19 -8.61 11.04 0.10
CA SER A 19 -9.52 11.85 -0.71
C SER A 19 -10.02 11.15 -1.97
N LEU A 20 -9.40 10.04 -2.38
CA LEU A 20 -9.84 9.20 -3.50
C LEU A 20 -10.73 8.03 -3.04
N LEU A 21 -10.91 7.87 -1.73
CA LEU A 21 -11.66 6.78 -1.12
C LEU A 21 -12.99 7.30 -0.59
N ASP A 22 -14.07 6.75 -1.11
CA ASP A 22 -15.43 7.04 -0.63
C ASP A 22 -15.86 6.03 0.45
N GLY A 23 -16.81 6.41 1.30
CA GLY A 23 -17.43 5.49 2.26
C GLY A 23 -16.73 5.36 3.62
N ALA A 24 -17.19 4.39 4.41
CA ALA A 24 -16.88 4.30 5.84
C ALA A 24 -15.40 3.97 6.11
N HIS A 25 -14.77 4.73 7.01
CA HIS A 25 -13.37 4.54 7.40
C HIS A 25 -12.34 4.79 6.28
N ALA A 26 -12.68 5.61 5.28
CA ALA A 26 -11.78 5.97 4.18
C ALA A 26 -10.34 6.36 4.63
N PRO A 27 -10.13 7.17 5.69
CA PRO A 27 -8.77 7.48 6.17
C PRO A 27 -8.00 6.24 6.69
N GLN A 28 -8.68 5.34 7.40
CA GLN A 28 -8.08 4.12 7.92
C GLN A 28 -7.74 3.14 6.78
N ARG A 29 -8.61 3.02 5.77
CA ARG A 29 -8.34 2.18 4.59
C ARG A 29 -7.20 2.74 3.75
N ALA A 30 -7.09 4.06 3.59
CA ALA A 30 -5.94 4.71 2.96
C ALA A 30 -4.63 4.34 3.65
N ALA A 31 -4.62 4.33 4.99
CA ALA A 31 -3.46 3.94 5.79
C ALA A 31 -3.04 2.49 5.53
N LEU A 32 -4.00 1.57 5.46
CA LEU A 32 -3.74 0.16 5.15
C LEU A 32 -3.18 -0.01 3.74
N VAL A 33 -3.77 0.65 2.74
CA VAL A 33 -3.28 0.63 1.34
C VAL A 33 -1.84 1.11 1.26
N LEU A 34 -1.51 2.22 1.93
CA LEU A 34 -0.14 2.76 1.94
C LEU A 34 0.84 1.85 2.67
N ALA A 35 0.45 1.24 3.79
CA ALA A 35 1.27 0.28 4.50
C ALA A 35 1.60 -0.95 3.63
N LEU A 36 0.64 -1.47 2.88
CA LEU A 36 0.84 -2.58 1.95
C LEU A 36 1.82 -2.21 0.82
N ILE A 37 1.62 -1.06 0.18
CA ILE A 37 2.50 -0.56 -0.88
C ILE A 37 3.93 -0.33 -0.36
N ALA A 38 4.07 0.28 0.82
CA ALA A 38 5.36 0.53 1.45
C ALA A 38 6.07 -0.78 1.84
N GLY A 39 5.34 -1.75 2.40
CA GLY A 39 5.88 -3.08 2.71
C GLY A 39 6.39 -3.81 1.46
N PHE A 40 5.64 -3.76 0.36
CA PHE A 40 6.05 -4.36 -0.91
C PHE A 40 7.31 -3.70 -1.49
N GLN A 41 7.41 -2.36 -1.39
CA GLN A 41 8.61 -1.62 -1.78
C GLN A 41 9.82 -1.98 -0.91
N MET A 42 9.65 -2.05 0.42
CA MET A 42 10.73 -2.44 1.33
C MET A 42 11.23 -3.85 1.03
N MET A 43 10.35 -4.82 0.86
CA MET A 43 10.72 -6.21 0.55
C MET A 43 11.52 -6.30 -0.77
N ARG A 44 11.11 -5.53 -1.79
CA ARG A 44 11.76 -5.52 -3.10
C ARG A 44 13.09 -4.77 -3.12
N GLN A 45 13.18 -3.64 -2.42
CA GLN A 45 14.33 -2.73 -2.53
C GLN A 45 15.36 -2.91 -1.41
N MET A 46 14.94 -3.22 -0.19
CA MET A 46 15.86 -3.38 0.95
C MET A 46 16.20 -4.83 1.25
N ILE A 47 15.22 -5.73 1.19
CA ILE A 47 15.44 -7.15 1.54
C ILE A 47 15.98 -7.94 0.34
N GLY A 48 15.86 -7.39 -0.88
CA GLY A 48 16.28 -8.07 -2.10
C GLY A 48 15.48 -9.35 -2.38
N LEU A 49 14.28 -9.48 -1.78
CA LEU A 49 13.38 -10.60 -2.02
C LEU A 49 12.92 -10.51 -3.48
N SER A 50 13.57 -11.30 -4.32
CA SER A 50 13.05 -11.59 -5.64
C SER A 50 11.67 -12.24 -5.46
N PRO A 51 10.69 -11.93 -6.32
CA PRO A 51 9.40 -12.61 -6.29
C PRO A 51 9.64 -14.13 -6.26
N PRO A 52 8.82 -14.90 -5.51
CA PRO A 52 8.95 -16.35 -5.51
C PRO A 52 9.03 -16.85 -6.95
N ALA A 53 9.99 -17.73 -7.25
CA ALA A 53 10.21 -18.22 -8.60
C ALA A 53 8.89 -18.77 -9.18
N GLY A 54 8.53 -18.33 -10.39
CA GLY A 54 7.26 -18.71 -11.05
C GLY A 54 6.09 -17.75 -10.83
N VAL A 55 6.22 -16.75 -9.96
CA VAL A 55 5.16 -15.75 -9.79
C VAL A 55 5.24 -14.72 -10.92
N GLY A 56 4.46 -14.97 -11.98
CA GLY A 56 4.26 -14.04 -13.09
C GLY A 56 3.61 -12.73 -12.66
N ARG A 57 3.66 -11.70 -13.52
CA ARG A 57 2.99 -10.41 -13.28
C ARG A 57 1.49 -10.59 -13.02
N GLN A 58 0.85 -11.43 -13.82
CA GLN A 58 -0.61 -11.64 -13.76
C GLN A 58 -1.02 -12.28 -12.44
N MET A 59 -0.35 -13.34 -12.01
CA MET A 59 -0.62 -13.98 -10.71
C MET A 59 -0.55 -13.01 -9.53
N ARG A 60 0.38 -12.04 -9.54
CA ARG A 60 0.41 -11.00 -8.48
C ARG A 60 -0.78 -10.07 -8.53
N ILE A 61 -1.21 -9.70 -9.73
CA ILE A 61 -2.39 -8.86 -9.92
C ILE A 61 -3.61 -9.63 -9.42
N ASP A 62 -3.78 -10.89 -9.82
CA ASP A 62 -4.93 -11.71 -9.43
C ASP A 62 -4.99 -11.93 -7.91
N THR A 63 -3.83 -12.05 -7.24
CA THR A 63 -3.77 -12.20 -5.78
C THR A 63 -4.00 -10.88 -5.03
N LEU A 64 -3.49 -9.75 -5.53
CA LEU A 64 -3.52 -8.48 -4.80
C LEU A 64 -4.72 -7.61 -5.13
N ALA A 65 -5.23 -7.65 -6.37
CA ALA A 65 -6.34 -6.81 -6.81
C ALA A 65 -7.59 -6.95 -5.93
N PRO A 66 -8.06 -8.15 -5.55
CA PRO A 66 -9.24 -8.29 -4.70
C PRO A 66 -9.07 -7.67 -3.31
N LEU A 67 -7.84 -7.71 -2.78
CA LEU A 67 -7.51 -7.08 -1.49
C LEU A 67 -7.57 -5.56 -1.60
N PHE A 68 -7.00 -4.99 -2.67
CA PHE A 68 -7.06 -3.55 -2.90
C PHE A 68 -8.48 -3.10 -3.18
N GLU A 69 -9.25 -3.79 -4.02
CA GLU A 69 -10.67 -3.47 -4.28
C GLU A 69 -11.46 -3.33 -2.99
N ARG A 70 -11.32 -4.27 -2.06
CA ARG A 70 -12.03 -4.25 -0.78
C ARG A 70 -11.58 -3.13 0.18
N LEU A 71 -10.39 -2.60 -0.01
CA LEU A 71 -9.91 -1.43 0.72
C LEU A 71 -10.30 -0.12 0.02
N LEU A 72 -10.52 -0.17 -1.29
CA LEU A 72 -10.84 1.00 -2.09
C LEU A 72 -12.35 1.31 -2.11
N SER A 73 -13.21 0.29 -2.10
CA SER A 73 -14.68 0.40 -1.95
C SER A 73 -15.10 0.65 -0.49
#